data_AF-A0A5K8A341-F1
#
_entry.id   AF-A0A5K8A341-F1
#
_cell.length_a   1.000
_cell.length_b   1.000
_cell.length_c   1.000
_cell.angle_alpha   90.00
_cell.angle_beta   90.00
_cell.angle_gamma   90.00
#
_symmetry.space_group_name_H-M   'P 1'
#
loop_
_entity.id
_entity.type
_entity.pdbx_description
1 polymer ?
#
loop_
_entity_poly.entity_id
_entity_poly.type
_entity_poly.pdbx_seq_one_letter_code
_entity_poly.pdbx_strand_id
1 'polypeptide(L)'
;MDGKRISPIISEETYDFIKKNFHTVNQGTCSILDAIADLSKVPAVQEFDEPLKGIQFIIQGWDVFYRDGVKSLKGVFSEKELGLVHSVWTIRKMSPSPKDTSLLIDEIEDAIVYDGKDKPLKISGKKLLEKLRSLDEIKITFLYIWCHAARRHDNLGGYLSILA
;
A
#
# COMPACT_ATOMS: atom_id res chain seq x y z
N MET A 1 24.38 -24.97 8.17
CA MET A 1 24.20 -24.24 6.90
C MET A 1 23.90 -22.80 7.26
N ASP A 2 24.93 -21.95 7.22
CA ASP A 2 24.78 -20.52 7.49
C ASP A 2 24.04 -19.87 6.32
N GLY A 3 22.74 -19.72 6.48
CA GLY A 3 21.91 -18.97 5.56
C GLY A 3 22.31 -17.50 5.62
N LYS A 4 23.25 -17.09 4.76
CA LYS A 4 23.49 -15.68 4.45
C LYS A 4 22.14 -15.09 4.06
N ARG A 5 21.53 -14.32 4.96
CA ARG A 5 20.40 -13.46 4.61
C ARG A 5 20.88 -12.56 3.48
N ILE A 6 20.39 -12.83 2.27
CA ILE A 6 20.51 -11.92 1.14
C ILE A 6 19.66 -10.72 1.54
N SER A 7 20.27 -9.76 2.23
CA SER A 7 19.62 -8.47 2.45
C SER A 7 19.50 -7.84 1.08
N PRO A 8 18.29 -7.47 0.62
CA PRO A 8 18.14 -6.85 -0.68
C PRO A 8 19.01 -5.60 -0.72
N ILE A 9 19.88 -5.53 -1.73
CA ILE A 9 20.67 -4.32 -2.01
C ILE A 9 19.68 -3.32 -2.62
N ILE A 10 19.15 -2.46 -1.77
CA ILE A 10 18.30 -1.33 -2.18
C ILE A 10 19.19 -0.19 -2.71
N SER A 11 18.74 0.49 -3.76
CA SER A 11 19.40 1.70 -4.25
C SER A 11 19.40 2.78 -3.16
N GLU A 12 20.33 3.75 -3.26
CA GLU A 12 20.40 4.88 -2.32
C GLU A 12 19.09 5.69 -2.34
N GLU A 13 18.49 5.86 -3.52
CA GLU A 13 17.19 6.52 -3.70
C GLU A 13 16.05 5.77 -3.00
N THR A 14 15.97 4.43 -3.14
CA THR A 14 14.97 3.61 -2.44
C THR A 14 15.22 3.62 -0.93
N TYR A 15 16.48 3.60 -0.49
CA TYR A 15 16.84 3.70 0.92
C TYR A 15 16.35 5.03 1.53
N ASP A 16 16.63 6.15 0.86
CA ASP A 16 16.20 7.48 1.28
C ASP A 16 14.69 7.63 1.26
N PHE A 17 14.03 7.08 0.24
CA PHE A 17 12.57 6.99 0.18
C PHE A 17 12.02 6.24 1.39
N ILE A 18 12.56 5.05 1.71
CA ILE A 18 12.10 4.26 2.85
C ILE A 18 12.29 5.03 4.15
N LYS A 19 13.48 5.60 4.36
CA LYS A 19 13.83 6.36 5.56
C LYS A 19 12.93 7.58 5.75
N LYS A 20 12.45 8.19 4.66
CA LYS A 20 11.53 9.33 4.67
C LYS A 20 10.08 8.93 4.95
N ASN A 21 9.63 7.77 4.45
CA ASN A 21 8.20 7.40 4.45
C ASN A 21 7.80 6.31 5.47
N PHE A 22 8.74 5.56 6.05
CA PHE A 22 8.45 4.46 7.01
C PHE A 22 9.18 4.61 8.35
N HIS A 23 8.57 4.22 9.47
CA HIS A 23 9.11 4.47 10.82
C HIS A 23 10.52 3.91 11.03
N THR A 24 10.83 2.76 10.43
CA THR A 24 12.19 2.22 10.36
C THR A 24 12.50 1.72 8.96
N VAL A 25 13.78 1.68 8.60
CA VAL A 25 14.23 1.08 7.33
C VAL A 25 13.79 -0.37 7.24
N ASN A 26 13.97 -1.14 8.32
CA ASN A 26 13.57 -2.55 8.34
C ASN A 26 12.05 -2.72 8.12
N GLN A 27 11.21 -1.89 8.75
CA GLN A 27 9.76 -1.96 8.52
C GLN A 27 9.39 -1.62 7.07
N GLY A 28 9.96 -0.56 6.50
CA GLY A 28 9.68 -0.20 5.11
C GLY A 28 10.19 -1.24 4.13
N THR A 29 11.37 -1.81 4.36
CA THR A 29 11.88 -2.94 3.58
C THR A 29 10.96 -4.16 3.71
N CYS A 30 10.45 -4.50 4.89
CA CYS A 30 9.47 -5.58 5.05
C CYS A 30 8.16 -5.27 4.32
N SER A 31 7.61 -4.05 4.43
CA SER A 31 6.39 -3.66 3.69
C SER A 31 6.57 -3.71 2.18
N ILE A 32 7.74 -3.30 1.70
CA ILE A 32 8.12 -3.39 0.29
C ILE A 32 8.30 -4.87 -0.10
N LEU A 33 8.98 -5.67 0.70
CA LEU A 33 9.16 -7.11 0.46
C LEU A 33 7.86 -7.91 0.53
N ASP A 34 6.91 -7.54 1.39
CA ASP A 34 5.58 -8.15 1.46
C ASP A 34 4.77 -7.78 0.22
N ALA A 35 4.78 -6.51 -0.19
CA ALA A 35 4.21 -6.09 -1.47
C ALA A 35 4.92 -6.74 -2.67
N ILE A 36 6.22 -7.03 -2.53
CA ILE A 36 7.04 -7.74 -3.51
C ILE A 36 6.81 -9.25 -3.53
N ALA A 37 6.47 -9.86 -2.41
CA ALA A 37 6.21 -11.30 -2.33
C ALA A 37 5.05 -11.70 -3.25
N ASP A 38 4.12 -10.76 -3.50
CA ASP A 38 3.05 -10.89 -4.49
C ASP A 38 3.52 -10.59 -5.95
N LEU A 39 4.69 -9.96 -6.16
CA LEU A 39 5.23 -9.61 -7.48
C LEU A 39 5.80 -10.78 -8.29
N SER A 40 5.86 -12.01 -7.76
CA SER A 40 6.06 -13.17 -8.65
C SER A 40 4.97 -13.26 -9.74
N LYS A 41 3.84 -12.60 -9.52
CA LYS A 41 2.73 -12.41 -10.47
C LYS A 41 2.86 -11.13 -11.32
N VAL A 42 3.81 -10.25 -11.04
CA VAL A 42 3.93 -8.99 -11.80
C VAL A 42 4.56 -9.27 -13.16
N PRO A 43 3.92 -8.85 -14.27
CA PRO A 43 4.38 -9.16 -15.62
C PRO A 43 5.86 -8.81 -15.84
N ALA A 44 6.30 -7.65 -15.32
CA ALA A 44 7.68 -7.21 -15.45
C ALA A 44 8.72 -8.16 -14.82
N VAL A 45 8.37 -8.97 -13.80
CA VAL A 45 9.29 -9.99 -13.24
C VAL A 45 9.44 -11.17 -14.20
N GLN A 46 8.37 -11.51 -14.93
CA GLN A 46 8.32 -12.63 -15.86
C GLN A 46 9.05 -12.33 -17.18
N GLU A 47 9.33 -11.07 -17.47
CA GLU A 47 10.14 -10.62 -18.62
C GLU A 47 11.66 -10.85 -18.42
N PHE A 48 12.11 -11.22 -17.22
CA PHE A 48 13.51 -11.53 -16.95
C PHE A 48 13.75 -13.04 -16.96
N ASP A 49 14.83 -13.48 -17.60
CA ASP A 49 15.26 -14.89 -17.63
C ASP A 49 15.50 -15.48 -16.23
N GLU A 50 15.85 -14.62 -15.26
CA GLU A 50 16.00 -14.98 -13.85
C GLU A 50 15.02 -14.16 -13.00
N PRO A 51 14.02 -14.80 -12.35
CA PRO A 51 13.03 -14.09 -11.51
C PRO A 51 13.65 -13.22 -10.41
N LEU A 52 14.82 -13.62 -9.89
CA LEU A 52 15.55 -12.84 -8.89
C LEU A 52 16.06 -11.50 -9.44
N LYS A 53 16.43 -11.42 -10.72
CA LYS A 53 16.82 -10.16 -11.37
C LYS A 53 15.62 -9.25 -11.56
N GLY A 54 14.46 -9.80 -11.93
CA GLY A 54 13.20 -9.04 -11.99
C GLY A 54 12.78 -8.47 -10.64
N ILE A 55 12.90 -9.26 -9.57
CA ILE A 55 12.66 -8.79 -8.20
C ILE A 55 13.63 -7.66 -7.81
N GLN A 56 14.93 -7.82 -8.09
CA GLN A 56 15.94 -6.78 -7.82
C GLN A 56 15.65 -5.49 -8.60
N PHE A 57 15.24 -5.60 -9.86
CA PHE A 57 14.85 -4.46 -10.68
C PHE A 57 13.68 -3.69 -10.06
N ILE A 58 12.62 -4.40 -9.61
CA ILE A 58 11.47 -3.74 -8.98
C ILE A 58 11.86 -3.09 -7.64
N ILE A 59 12.71 -3.74 -6.85
CA ILE A 59 13.24 -3.16 -5.60
C ILE A 59 13.99 -1.86 -5.89
N GLN A 60 14.82 -1.84 -6.93
CA GLN A 60 15.64 -0.68 -7.29
C GLN A 60 14.80 0.49 -7.83
N GLY A 61 13.76 0.19 -8.62
CA GLY A 61 12.84 1.20 -9.16
C GLY A 61 11.59 1.47 -8.31
N TRP A 62 11.54 0.94 -7.09
CA TRP A 62 10.32 0.94 -6.27
C TRP A 62 9.75 2.34 -6.07
N ASP A 63 10.60 3.34 -5.86
CA ASP A 63 10.18 4.70 -5.63
C ASP A 63 9.42 5.28 -6.85
N VAL A 64 9.88 5.02 -8.08
CA VAL A 64 9.22 5.41 -9.33
C VAL A 64 7.90 4.67 -9.49
N PHE A 65 7.92 3.33 -9.37
CA PHE A 65 6.72 2.51 -9.52
C PHE A 65 5.63 2.87 -8.50
N TYR A 66 6.02 3.02 -7.24
CA TYR A 66 5.11 3.41 -6.18
C TYR A 66 4.54 4.80 -6.42
N ARG A 67 5.37 5.79 -6.79
CA ARG A 67 4.88 7.15 -7.08
C ARG A 67 3.88 7.16 -8.22
N ASP A 68 4.15 6.46 -9.31
CA ASP A 68 3.23 6.43 -10.46
C ASP A 68 1.96 5.64 -10.16
N GLY A 69 2.07 4.55 -9.41
CA GLY A 69 0.93 3.82 -8.88
C GLY A 69 0.03 4.68 -7.99
N VAL A 70 0.62 5.41 -7.04
CA VAL A 70 -0.11 6.35 -6.18
C VAL A 70 -0.71 7.51 -6.97
N LYS A 71 0.00 8.08 -7.96
CA LYS A 71 -0.56 9.11 -8.85
C LYS A 71 -1.79 8.62 -9.61
N SER A 72 -1.83 7.34 -10.00
CA SER A 72 -2.98 6.77 -10.70
C SER A 72 -4.26 6.70 -9.84
N LEU A 73 -4.12 6.81 -8.51
CA LEU A 73 -5.24 6.86 -7.56
C LEU A 73 -5.81 8.26 -7.36
N LYS A 74 -5.17 9.30 -7.93
CA LYS A 74 -5.58 10.69 -7.74
C LYS A 74 -6.97 10.94 -8.34
N GLY A 75 -7.86 11.52 -7.53
CA GLY A 75 -9.24 11.83 -7.90
C GLY A 75 -10.18 10.61 -7.94
N VAL A 76 -9.70 9.41 -7.62
CA VAL A 76 -10.55 8.20 -7.55
C VAL A 76 -11.43 8.24 -6.30
N PHE A 77 -10.86 8.71 -5.19
CA PHE A 77 -11.50 8.78 -3.88
C PHE A 77 -11.59 10.23 -3.43
N SER A 78 -12.71 10.60 -2.80
CA SER A 78 -12.81 11.84 -2.04
C SER A 78 -11.99 11.76 -0.75
N GLU A 79 -11.64 12.91 -0.18
CA GLU A 79 -10.90 12.99 1.08
C GLU A 79 -11.59 12.21 2.22
N LYS A 80 -12.92 12.23 2.27
CA LYS A 80 -13.69 11.50 3.28
C LYS A 80 -13.64 9.98 3.09
N GLU A 81 -13.68 9.52 1.85
CA GLU A 81 -13.51 8.10 1.51
C GLU A 81 -12.10 7.64 1.90
N LEU A 82 -11.07 8.42 1.57
CA LEU A 82 -9.68 8.17 1.98
C LEU A 82 -9.53 8.18 3.51
N GLY A 83 -10.24 9.07 4.21
CA GLY A 83 -10.29 9.12 5.66
C GLY A 83 -10.85 7.85 6.29
N LEU A 84 -11.94 7.28 5.72
CA LEU A 84 -12.48 5.99 6.17
C LEU A 84 -11.45 4.89 5.94
N VAL A 85 -10.94 4.76 4.72
CA VAL A 85 -9.98 3.70 4.33
C VAL A 85 -8.74 3.74 5.23
N HIS A 86 -8.15 4.93 5.39
CA HIS A 86 -7.04 5.15 6.31
C HIS A 86 -7.39 4.73 7.74
N SER A 87 -8.56 5.15 8.25
CA SER A 87 -8.95 4.84 9.63
C SER A 87 -9.05 3.34 9.88
N VAL A 88 -9.59 2.56 8.94
CA VAL A 88 -9.77 1.11 9.09
C VAL A 88 -8.43 0.39 9.02
N TRP A 89 -7.66 0.60 7.95
CA TRP A 89 -6.40 -0.12 7.75
C TRP A 89 -5.33 0.24 8.78
N THR A 90 -5.34 1.47 9.29
CA THR A 90 -4.38 1.87 10.31
C THR A 90 -4.79 1.53 11.74
N ILE A 91 -5.95 0.91 12.00
CA ILE A 91 -6.29 0.41 13.35
C ILE A 91 -5.50 -0.88 13.67
N ARG A 92 -5.08 -1.65 12.67
CA ARG A 92 -4.28 -2.86 12.88
C ARG A 92 -2.85 -2.50 13.27
N LYS A 93 -2.56 -2.63 14.57
CA LYS A 93 -1.18 -2.63 15.12
C LYS A 93 -0.70 -4.03 15.53
N MET A 94 -1.61 -5.01 15.60
CA MET A 94 -1.33 -6.37 16.11
C MET A 94 -1.60 -7.50 15.11
N SER A 95 -2.18 -7.20 13.93
CA SER A 95 -2.42 -8.20 12.89
C SER A 95 -1.30 -8.16 11.85
N PRO A 96 -0.79 -9.31 11.35
CA PRO A 96 0.11 -9.32 10.20
C PRO A 96 -0.55 -8.60 9.02
N SER A 97 0.25 -7.90 8.22
CA SER A 97 -0.22 -7.33 6.94
C SER A 97 -0.90 -8.45 6.15
N PRO A 98 -2.17 -8.29 5.74
CA PRO A 98 -2.83 -9.31 4.95
C PRO A 98 -2.06 -9.51 3.64
N LYS A 99 -1.79 -10.78 3.32
CA LYS A 99 -1.12 -11.21 2.07
C LYS A 99 -2.08 -11.27 0.88
N ASP A 100 -3.36 -10.97 1.11
CA ASP A 100 -4.41 -11.04 0.11
C ASP A 100 -5.16 -9.70 0.11
N THR A 101 -5.20 -9.05 -1.05
CA THR A 101 -5.87 -7.76 -1.24
C THR A 101 -7.39 -7.84 -1.09
N SER A 102 -7.99 -9.02 -1.28
CA SER A 102 -9.43 -9.22 -1.01
C SER A 102 -9.76 -9.00 0.47
N LEU A 103 -8.91 -9.48 1.37
CA LEU A 103 -9.07 -9.28 2.81
C LEU A 103 -9.01 -7.80 3.20
N LEU A 104 -8.22 -6.98 2.48
CA LEU A 104 -8.18 -5.53 2.71
C LEU A 104 -9.52 -4.86 2.35
N ILE A 105 -10.19 -5.33 1.31
CA ILE A 105 -11.51 -4.83 0.92
C ILE A 105 -12.56 -5.30 1.92
N ASP A 106 -12.52 -6.58 2.33
CA ASP A 106 -13.44 -7.16 3.30
C ASP A 106 -13.40 -6.40 4.64
N GLU A 107 -12.22 -5.95 5.07
CA GLU A 107 -12.09 -5.11 6.27
C GLU A 107 -12.84 -3.77 6.15
N ILE A 108 -12.82 -3.15 4.96
CA ILE A 108 -13.60 -1.93 4.71
C ILE A 108 -15.09 -2.26 4.68
N GLU A 109 -15.47 -3.38 4.07
CA GLU A 109 -16.85 -3.85 4.02
C GLU A 109 -17.40 -4.11 5.41
N ASP A 110 -16.66 -4.80 6.28
CA ASP A 110 -17.00 -5.05 7.68
C ASP A 110 -17.20 -3.73 8.45
N ALA A 111 -16.29 -2.77 8.27
CA ALA A 111 -16.39 -1.46 8.90
C ALA A 111 -17.62 -0.65 8.42
N ILE A 112 -18.10 -0.89 7.20
CA ILE A 112 -19.31 -0.27 6.67
C ILE A 112 -20.56 -1.01 7.19
N VAL A 113 -20.57 -2.35 7.08
CA VAL A 113 -21.74 -3.19 7.36
C VAL A 113 -22.01 -3.28 8.86
N TYR A 114 -20.99 -3.58 9.67
CA TYR A 114 -21.14 -3.80 11.10
C TYR A 114 -21.03 -2.50 11.91
N ASP A 115 -20.07 -1.64 11.57
CA ASP A 115 -19.81 -0.43 12.35
C ASP A 115 -20.51 0.82 11.79
N GLY A 116 -21.01 0.79 10.55
CA GLY A 116 -21.65 1.95 9.92
C GLY A 116 -20.72 3.16 9.76
N LYS A 117 -19.41 2.94 9.56
CA LYS A 117 -18.38 3.99 9.51
C LYS A 117 -18.59 5.01 8.39
N ASP A 118 -19.38 4.66 7.37
CA ASP A 118 -19.75 5.54 6.26
C ASP A 118 -20.78 6.62 6.67
N LYS A 119 -21.67 6.31 7.62
CA LYS A 119 -22.78 7.21 8.01
C LYS A 119 -22.30 8.54 8.61
N PRO A 120 -21.37 8.59 9.60
CA PRO A 120 -20.89 9.86 10.15
C PRO A 120 -20.18 10.73 9.12
N LEU A 121 -19.54 10.10 8.13
CA LEU A 121 -18.82 10.79 7.06
C LEU A 121 -19.74 11.25 5.93
N LYS A 122 -20.99 10.78 5.89
CA LYS A 122 -21.97 11.02 4.82
C LYS A 122 -21.44 10.58 3.45
N ILE A 123 -20.76 9.45 3.40
CA ILE A 123 -20.29 8.83 2.16
C ILE A 123 -21.16 7.61 1.83
N SER A 124 -21.16 7.19 0.57
CA SER A 124 -21.85 5.97 0.16
C SER A 124 -20.91 4.78 0.29
N GLY A 125 -21.08 3.96 1.33
CA GLY A 125 -20.28 2.75 1.53
C GLY A 125 -20.28 1.83 0.30
N LYS A 126 -21.44 1.65 -0.34
CA LYS A 126 -21.55 0.87 -1.60
C LYS A 126 -20.64 1.39 -2.72
N LYS A 127 -20.66 2.71 -2.98
CA LYS A 127 -19.82 3.31 -4.02
C LYS A 127 -18.33 3.22 -3.68
N LEU A 128 -17.98 3.32 -2.40
CA LEU A 128 -16.60 3.13 -1.94
C LEU A 128 -16.12 1.70 -2.23
N LEU A 129 -16.92 0.69 -1.89
CA LEU A 129 -16.59 -0.72 -2.16
C LEU A 129 -16.50 -1.01 -3.67
N GLU A 130 -17.38 -0.43 -4.49
CA GLU A 130 -17.31 -0.55 -5.95
C GLU A 130 -15.99 0.03 -6.50
N LYS A 131 -15.56 1.21 -6.01
CA LYS A 131 -14.27 1.79 -6.37
C LYS A 131 -13.10 0.89 -5.97
N LEU A 132 -13.09 0.40 -4.74
CA LEU A 132 -12.02 -0.49 -4.23
C LEU A 132 -11.93 -1.78 -5.04
N ARG A 133 -13.06 -2.43 -5.34
CA ARG A 133 -13.14 -3.66 -6.14
C ARG A 133 -12.78 -3.45 -7.61
N SER A 134 -12.82 -2.23 -8.11
CA SER A 134 -12.41 -1.88 -9.48
C SER A 134 -10.89 -1.69 -9.65
N LEU A 135 -10.15 -1.58 -8.54
CA LEU A 135 -8.70 -1.48 -8.55
C LEU A 135 -8.08 -2.86 -8.76
N ASP A 136 -6.96 -2.89 -9.51
CA ASP A 136 -6.10 -4.07 -9.52
C ASP A 136 -5.38 -4.26 -8.18
N GLU A 137 -4.90 -5.48 -7.92
CA GLU A 137 -4.26 -5.87 -6.65
C GLU A 137 -3.10 -4.92 -6.30
N ILE A 138 -2.30 -4.51 -7.28
CA ILE A 138 -1.15 -3.64 -7.09
C ILE A 138 -1.59 -2.25 -6.59
N LYS A 139 -2.64 -1.68 -7.17
CA LYS A 139 -3.20 -0.39 -6.75
C LYS A 139 -3.78 -0.44 -5.34
N ILE A 140 -4.41 -1.55 -4.93
CA ILE A 140 -4.88 -1.74 -3.55
C ILE A 140 -3.68 -1.74 -2.59
N THR A 141 -2.62 -2.48 -2.93
CA THR A 141 -1.39 -2.53 -2.14
C THR A 141 -0.73 -1.16 -2.02
N PHE A 142 -0.66 -0.39 -3.10
CA PHE A 142 -0.14 0.98 -3.06
C PHE A 142 -0.99 1.90 -2.19
N LEU A 143 -2.32 1.82 -2.28
CA LEU A 143 -3.22 2.61 -1.42
C LEU A 143 -3.02 2.24 0.06
N TYR A 144 -2.89 0.95 0.36
CA TYR A 144 -2.63 0.45 1.72
C TYR A 144 -1.31 1.00 2.28
N ILE A 145 -0.21 0.88 1.52
CA ILE A 145 1.09 1.43 1.91
C ILE A 145 1.00 2.95 2.13
N TRP A 146 0.30 3.65 1.24
CA TRP A 146 0.13 5.10 1.33
C TRP A 146 -0.65 5.51 2.59
N CYS A 147 -1.69 4.77 2.97
CA CYS A 147 -2.41 4.98 4.23
C CYS A 147 -1.51 4.75 5.45
N HIS A 148 -0.65 3.73 5.44
CA HIS A 148 0.27 3.49 6.55
C HIS A 148 1.38 4.54 6.65
N ALA A 149 1.85 5.07 5.51
CA ALA A 149 2.83 6.15 5.45
C ALA A 149 2.29 7.48 6.00
N ALA A 150 0.96 7.71 5.91
CA ALA A 150 0.28 8.90 6.42
C ALA A 150 0.61 9.21 7.90
N ARG A 151 0.90 8.18 8.70
CA ARG A 151 1.27 8.30 10.12
C ARG A 151 2.53 9.13 10.38
N ARG A 152 3.35 9.38 9.36
CA ARG A 152 4.56 10.22 9.48
C ARG A 152 4.31 11.70 9.20
N HIS A 153 3.07 12.06 8.88
CA HIS A 153 2.70 13.42 8.53
C HIS A 153 1.85 14.04 9.65
N ASP A 154 2.27 15.21 10.12
CA ASP A 154 1.58 15.93 11.20
C ASP A 154 0.18 16.43 10.78
N ASN A 155 0.00 16.66 9.49
CA ASN A 155 -1.27 17.09 8.90
C ASN A 155 -1.88 15.96 8.06
N LEU A 156 -2.69 15.12 8.69
CA LEU A 156 -3.37 14.01 8.02
C LEU A 156 -4.31 14.50 6.90
N GLY A 157 -5.09 15.57 7.11
CA GLY A 157 -6.00 16.10 6.08
C GLY A 157 -5.24 16.61 4.85
N GLY A 158 -4.15 17.36 5.07
CA GLY A 158 -3.28 17.81 3.98
C GLY A 158 -2.63 16.63 3.23
N TYR A 159 -2.23 15.58 3.94
CA TYR A 159 -1.71 14.37 3.30
C TYR A 159 -2.79 13.67 2.48
N LEU A 160 -4.01 13.51 3.03
CA LEU A 160 -5.09 12.83 2.33
C LEU A 160 -5.54 13.59 1.07
N SER A 161 -5.52 14.92 1.12
CA SER A 161 -5.86 15.79 -0.02
C SER A 161 -4.94 15.65 -1.24
N ILE A 162 -3.78 15.00 -1.10
CA ILE A 162 -2.88 14.74 -2.24
C ILE A 162 -3.53 13.80 -3.26
N LEU A 163 -4.34 12.85 -2.77
CA LEU A 163 -5.04 11.86 -3.59
C LEU A 163 -6.51 12.19 -3.85
N ALA A 164 -7.11 13.06 -3.03
CA ALA A 164 -8.47 13.54 -3.24
C ALA A 164 -8.59 14.40 -4.51
#